data_AF-A0A117M3H4-F1
#
_entry.id   AF-A0A117M3H4-F1
#
_cell.length_a   1.000
_cell.length_b   1.000
_cell.length_c   1.000
_cell.angle_alpha   90.00
_cell.angle_beta   90.00
_cell.angle_gamma   90.00
#
_symmetry.space_group_name_H-M   'P 1'
#
loop_
_entity.id
_entity.type
_entity.pdbx_description
1 polymer ?
#
loop_
_entity_poly.entity_id
_entity_poly.type
_entity_poly.pdbx_seq_one_letter_code
_entity_poly.pdbx_strand_id
1 'polypeptide(L)'
;MTNSFPDYRNSDVFLIIGANPAENHPMAMRHMGMAKAKRGAKIICADPRFTKSAAKSDLYAPMRPGTDIPFLLGLMNYAIQNNLYHHEYVANYTNASYLVNPDFAVKDGVFTGLVQKGDK
;
A
#
# COMPACT_ATOMS: atom_id res chain seq x y z
N MET A 1 4.00 -0.36 13.86
CA MET A 1 4.59 -1.07 12.70
C MET A 1 4.53 -2.56 13.00
N THR A 2 4.20 -3.40 12.02
CA THR A 2 4.20 -4.87 12.16
C THR A 2 5.61 -5.48 12.19
N ASN A 3 6.60 -4.74 11.67
CA ASN A 3 8.01 -5.12 11.60
C ASN A 3 8.91 -3.99 12.16
N SER A 4 10.21 -4.27 12.35
CA SER A 4 11.19 -3.32 12.92
C SER A 4 12.15 -2.77 11.86
N PHE A 5 12.84 -1.65 12.12
CA PHE A 5 13.79 -1.07 11.14
C PHE A 5 14.91 -2.01 10.69
N PRO A 6 15.54 -2.83 11.58
CA PRO A 6 16.51 -3.82 11.14
C PRO A 6 15.97 -4.79 10.09
N ASP A 7 14.69 -5.15 10.18
CA ASP A 7 14.02 -6.09 9.29
C ASP A 7 13.86 -5.56 7.85
N TYR A 8 13.91 -4.24 7.66
CA TYR A 8 13.83 -3.64 6.32
C TYR A 8 14.94 -4.18 5.41
N ARG A 9 16.08 -4.60 5.95
CA ARG A 9 17.18 -5.21 5.18
C ARG A 9 16.78 -6.45 4.39
N ASN A 10 15.67 -7.09 4.75
CA ASN A 10 15.18 -8.34 4.18
C ASN A 10 14.18 -8.14 3.03
N SER A 11 13.68 -6.91 2.81
CA SER A 11 12.70 -6.67 1.75
C SER A 11 13.33 -6.64 0.37
N ASP A 12 12.59 -7.12 -0.63
CA ASP A 12 12.96 -7.04 -2.06
C ASP A 12 12.33 -5.81 -2.74
N VAL A 13 11.25 -5.25 -2.19
CA VAL A 13 10.60 -4.03 -2.68
C VAL A 13 10.14 -3.17 -1.51
N PHE A 14 10.30 -1.85 -1.63
CA PHE A 14 9.72 -0.86 -0.73
C PHE A 14 8.79 0.05 -1.51
N LEU A 15 7.56 0.21 -1.01
CA LEU A 15 6.67 1.27 -1.44
C LEU A 15 6.63 2.34 -0.34
N ILE A 16 7.26 3.48 -0.61
CA ILE A 16 7.17 4.68 0.23
C ILE A 16 5.95 5.47 -0.28
N ILE A 17 4.85 5.44 0.47
CA ILE A 17 3.62 6.20 0.19
C ILE A 17 3.18 6.92 1.47
N GLY A 18 2.85 8.20 1.38
CA GLY A 18 2.48 9.01 2.56
C GLY A 18 3.62 9.24 3.56
N ALA A 19 4.88 9.08 3.16
CA ALA A 19 6.05 9.22 4.03
C ALA A 19 7.29 9.77 3.28
N ASN A 20 8.21 10.39 4.01
CA ASN A 20 9.49 10.90 3.49
C ASN A 20 10.68 10.46 4.36
N PRO A 21 10.98 9.15 4.45
CA PRO A 21 11.95 8.58 5.39
C PRO A 21 13.38 9.10 5.23
N ALA A 22 13.79 9.56 4.06
CA ALA A 22 15.10 10.20 3.89
C ALA A 22 15.26 11.48 4.73
N GLU A 23 14.15 12.11 5.13
CA GLU A 23 14.14 13.32 5.95
C GLU A 23 13.59 13.05 7.35
N ASN A 24 12.45 12.35 7.46
CA ASN A 24 11.76 12.19 8.73
C ASN A 24 12.13 10.91 9.50
N HIS A 25 12.75 9.91 8.85
CA HIS A 25 13.24 8.68 9.51
C HIS A 25 14.57 8.20 8.90
N PRO A 26 15.68 8.97 8.99
CA PRO A 26 16.90 8.68 8.24
C PRO A 26 17.49 7.30 8.51
N MET A 27 17.30 6.76 9.73
CA MET A 27 17.70 5.40 10.07
C MET A 27 16.92 4.35 9.28
N ALA A 28 15.62 4.51 9.09
CA ALA A 28 14.84 3.62 8.23
C ALA A 28 15.37 3.64 6.79
N MET A 29 15.67 4.83 6.26
CA MET A 29 16.26 4.98 4.92
C MET A 29 17.63 4.32 4.78
N ARG A 30 18.44 4.33 5.85
CA ARG A 30 19.72 3.58 5.89
C ARG A 30 19.50 2.08 5.72
N HIS A 31 18.51 1.50 6.40
CA HIS A 31 18.21 0.07 6.26
C HIS A 31 17.65 -0.28 4.87
N MET A 32 16.81 0.56 4.28
CA MET A 32 16.35 0.40 2.89
C MET A 32 17.52 0.46 1.90
N GLY A 33 18.44 1.41 2.09
CA GLY A 33 19.65 1.52 1.27
C GLY A 33 20.55 0.28 1.36
N MET A 34 20.63 -0.35 2.53
CA MET A 34 21.34 -1.63 2.70
C MET A 34 20.67 -2.77 1.93
N ALA A 35 19.34 -2.87 1.97
CA ALA A 35 18.61 -3.86 1.19
C ALA A 35 18.85 -3.65 -0.32
N LYS A 36 18.75 -2.41 -0.79
CA LYS A 36 19.02 -2.04 -2.18
C LYS A 36 20.44 -2.42 -2.61
N ALA A 37 21.44 -2.08 -1.82
CA ALA A 37 22.85 -2.37 -2.14
C ALA A 37 23.21 -3.86 -2.08
N LYS A 38 22.66 -4.63 -1.13
CA LYS A 38 23.04 -6.03 -0.90
C LYS A 38 22.16 -7.05 -1.61
N ARG A 39 20.88 -6.74 -1.82
CA ARG A 39 19.87 -7.66 -2.37
C ARG A 39 19.27 -7.17 -3.69
N GLY A 40 19.64 -5.97 -4.15
CA GLY A 40 19.04 -5.38 -5.34
C GLY A 40 17.59 -4.90 -5.14
N ALA A 41 17.18 -4.69 -3.88
CA ALA A 41 15.82 -4.27 -3.56
C ALA A 41 15.42 -2.97 -4.27
N LYS A 42 14.17 -2.88 -4.72
CA LYS A 42 13.63 -1.70 -5.42
C LYS A 42 12.92 -0.77 -4.46
N ILE A 43 13.19 0.53 -4.57
CA ILE A 43 12.52 1.57 -3.79
C ILE A 43 11.60 2.34 -4.73
N ILE A 44 10.31 2.34 -4.44
CA ILE A 44 9.29 3.13 -5.14
C ILE A 44 8.86 4.25 -4.19
N CYS A 45 8.82 5.49 -4.67
CA CYS A 45 8.33 6.64 -3.92
C CYS A 45 7.11 7.23 -4.60
N ALA A 46 5.96 7.12 -3.93
CA ALA A 46 4.69 7.65 -4.37
C ALA A 46 4.32 8.84 -3.48
N ASP A 47 4.54 10.05 -3.97
CA ASP A 47 4.39 11.30 -3.21
C ASP A 47 3.94 12.42 -4.18
N PRO A 48 3.11 13.39 -3.74
CA PRO A 48 2.81 14.58 -4.56
C PRO A 48 4.03 15.44 -4.89
N ARG A 49 5.14 15.29 -4.17
CA ARG A 49 6.36 16.10 -4.29
C ARG A 49 7.57 15.22 -4.55
N PHE A 50 8.52 15.76 -5.31
CA PHE A 50 9.83 15.15 -5.47
C PHE A 50 10.70 15.44 -4.23
N THR A 51 10.62 14.58 -3.21
CA THR A 51 11.34 14.72 -1.93
C THR A 51 12.75 14.12 -1.97
N LYS A 52 13.52 14.23 -0.87
CA LYS A 52 14.81 13.51 -0.74
C LYS A 52 14.64 11.99 -0.75
N SER A 53 13.46 11.48 -0.38
CA SER A 53 13.15 10.05 -0.51
C SER A 53 12.93 9.67 -1.98
N ALA A 54 12.20 10.50 -2.74
CA ALA A 54 12.03 10.34 -4.18
C ALA A 54 13.37 10.36 -4.92
N ALA A 55 14.27 11.30 -4.56
CA ALA A 55 15.60 11.41 -5.14
C ALA A 55 16.47 10.15 -4.95
N LYS A 56 16.17 9.31 -3.95
CA LYS A 56 16.89 8.05 -3.66
C LYS A 56 16.13 6.80 -4.16
N SER A 57 14.92 6.97 -4.69
CA SER A 57 14.08 5.89 -5.19
C SER A 57 14.53 5.43 -6.58
N ASP A 58 14.18 4.20 -6.95
CA ASP A 58 14.32 3.67 -8.31
C ASP A 58 13.17 4.15 -9.21
N LEU A 59 11.99 4.34 -8.64
CA LEU A 59 10.80 4.83 -9.33
C LEU A 59 10.11 5.90 -8.49
N TYR A 60 9.90 7.08 -9.08
CA TYR A 60 9.05 8.12 -8.52
C TYR A 60 7.70 8.14 -9.24
N ALA A 61 6.62 8.02 -8.47
CA ALA A 61 5.25 8.02 -8.95
C ALA A 61 4.51 9.24 -8.37
N PRO A 62 4.44 10.38 -9.10
CA PRO A 62 3.73 11.55 -8.61
C PRO A 62 2.22 11.26 -8.48
N MET A 63 1.62 11.73 -7.39
CA MET A 63 0.18 11.55 -7.13
C MET A 63 -0.47 12.83 -6.61
N ARG A 64 -1.76 13.03 -6.89
CA ARG A 64 -2.51 14.15 -6.33
C ARG A 64 -2.74 13.92 -4.83
N PRO A 65 -2.64 14.95 -3.96
CA PRO A 65 -3.03 14.81 -2.56
C PRO A 65 -4.46 14.28 -2.40
N GLY A 66 -4.64 13.28 -1.53
CA GLY A 66 -5.94 12.67 -1.24
C GLY A 66 -6.40 11.62 -2.26
N THR A 67 -5.51 11.11 -3.13
CA THR A 67 -5.85 10.04 -4.11
C THR A 67 -5.14 8.71 -3.84
N ASP A 68 -4.74 8.47 -2.60
CA ASP A 68 -4.09 7.22 -2.19
C ASP A 68 -5.03 6.01 -2.33
N ILE A 69 -6.32 6.18 -2.00
CA ILE A 69 -7.33 5.13 -2.12
C ILE A 69 -7.43 4.59 -3.56
N PRO A 70 -7.71 5.42 -4.60
CA PRO A 70 -7.78 4.90 -5.97
C PRO A 70 -6.45 4.32 -6.47
N PHE A 71 -5.29 4.82 -6.01
CA PHE A 71 -3.98 4.24 -6.33
C PHE A 71 -3.85 2.81 -5.78
N LEU A 72 -4.13 2.62 -4.48
CA LEU A 72 -4.03 1.32 -3.82
C LEU A 72 -5.10 0.33 -4.30
N LEU A 73 -6.33 0.78 -4.51
CA LEU A 73 -7.40 -0.06 -5.09
C LEU A 73 -7.07 -0.46 -6.53
N GLY A 74 -6.45 0.42 -7.31
CA GLY A 74 -5.94 0.08 -8.64
C GLY A 74 -4.88 -1.03 -8.59
N LEU A 75 -3.94 -0.96 -7.64
CA LEU A 75 -2.93 -2.00 -7.43
C LEU A 75 -3.57 -3.35 -7.03
N MET A 76 -4.55 -3.32 -6.11
CA MET A 76 -5.30 -4.52 -5.71
C MET A 76 -6.06 -5.13 -6.89
N ASN A 77 -6.80 -4.31 -7.64
CA ASN A 77 -7.54 -4.76 -8.82
C ASN A 77 -6.59 -5.37 -9.86
N TYR A 78 -5.45 -4.72 -10.14
CA TYR A 78 -4.44 -5.26 -11.05
C TYR A 78 -3.91 -6.63 -10.57
N ALA A 79 -3.61 -6.76 -9.28
CA ALA A 79 -3.13 -8.02 -8.72
C ALA A 79 -4.18 -9.15 -8.83
N ILE A 80 -5.45 -8.85 -8.57
CA ILE A 80 -6.55 -9.83 -8.69
C ILE A 80 -6.76 -10.22 -10.15
N GLN A 81 -6.87 -9.26 -11.07
CA GLN A 81 -7.10 -9.52 -12.49
C GLN A 81 -5.97 -10.31 -13.15
N ASN A 82 -4.74 -10.17 -12.67
CA ASN A 82 -3.56 -10.84 -13.22
C ASN A 82 -3.09 -12.04 -12.38
N ASN A 83 -3.88 -12.47 -11.39
CA ASN A 83 -3.55 -13.61 -10.54
C ASN A 83 -2.21 -13.47 -9.76
N LEU A 84 -1.85 -12.24 -9.37
CA LEU A 84 -0.60 -11.87 -8.71
C LEU A 84 -0.75 -11.76 -7.18
N TYR A 85 -1.43 -12.73 -6.57
CA TYR A 85 -1.56 -12.83 -5.12
C TYR A 85 -1.21 -14.23 -4.65
N HIS A 86 -0.81 -14.35 -3.39
CA HIS A 86 -0.48 -15.64 -2.81
C HIS A 86 -1.77 -16.41 -2.45
N HIS A 87 -2.18 -17.30 -3.33
CA HIS A 87 -3.43 -18.08 -3.22
C HIS A 87 -3.63 -18.75 -1.87
N GLU A 88 -2.67 -19.56 -1.44
CA GLU A 88 -2.74 -20.29 -0.18
C GLU A 88 -2.83 -19.35 1.03
N TYR A 89 -2.05 -18.28 1.03
CA TYR A 89 -2.11 -17.29 2.10
C TYR A 89 -3.48 -16.60 2.16
N VAL A 90 -4.02 -16.20 1.00
CA VAL A 90 -5.34 -15.55 0.93
C VAL A 90 -6.43 -16.50 1.41
N ALA A 91 -6.42 -17.77 0.98
CA ALA A 91 -7.43 -18.74 1.36
C ALA A 91 -7.41 -19.07 2.87
N ASN A 92 -6.23 -19.15 3.48
CA ASN A 92 -6.05 -19.70 4.83
C ASN A 92 -5.85 -18.65 5.93
N TYR A 93 -5.32 -17.47 5.59
CA TYR A 93 -4.91 -16.46 6.58
C TYR A 93 -5.62 -15.11 6.41
N THR A 94 -6.64 -15.06 5.54
CA THR A 94 -7.55 -13.93 5.41
C THR A 94 -9.00 -14.40 5.52
N ASN A 95 -9.94 -13.48 5.51
CA ASN A 95 -11.37 -13.77 5.53
C ASN A 95 -11.97 -13.99 4.11
N ALA A 96 -11.14 -14.19 3.07
CA ALA A 96 -11.60 -14.27 1.69
C ALA A 96 -12.63 -15.38 1.41
N SER A 97 -12.62 -16.47 2.20
CA SER A 97 -13.55 -17.59 2.06
C SER A 97 -14.88 -17.39 2.81
N TYR A 98 -15.03 -16.31 3.56
CA TYR A 98 -16.21 -16.09 4.39
C TYR A 98 -17.39 -15.62 3.51
N LEU A 99 -18.58 -16.14 3.81
CA LEU A 99 -19.80 -15.69 3.15
C LEU A 99 -20.25 -14.35 3.76
N VAL A 100 -20.50 -13.36 2.91
CA VAL A 100 -21.08 -12.07 3.30
C VAL A 100 -22.60 -12.16 3.24
N ASN A 101 -23.32 -11.37 4.06
CA ASN A 101 -24.78 -11.29 4.01
C ASN A 101 -25.25 -10.94 2.58
N PRO A 102 -26.21 -11.67 1.99
CA PRO A 102 -26.77 -11.37 0.67
C PRO A 102 -27.34 -9.94 0.51
N ASP A 103 -27.76 -9.31 1.61
CA ASP A 103 -28.27 -7.94 1.61
C ASP A 103 -27.15 -6.87 1.51
N PHE A 104 -25.88 -7.26 1.61
CA PHE A 104 -24.75 -6.33 1.46
C PHE A 104 -24.61 -5.90 0.00
N ALA A 105 -24.66 -4.59 -0.25
CA ALA A 105 -24.42 -4.03 -1.57
C ALA A 105 -23.75 -2.66 -1.50
N VAL A 106 -23.18 -2.25 -2.64
CA VAL A 106 -22.68 -0.89 -2.89
C VAL A 106 -23.34 -0.38 -4.15
N LYS A 107 -23.99 0.78 -4.06
CA LYS A 107 -24.65 1.43 -5.21
C LYS A 107 -24.36 2.92 -5.16
N ASP A 108 -23.96 3.50 -6.29
CA ASP A 108 -23.70 4.94 -6.43
C ASP A 108 -22.74 5.52 -5.35
N GLY A 109 -21.75 4.72 -4.95
CA GLY A 109 -20.75 5.11 -3.94
C GLY A 109 -21.21 5.00 -2.49
N VAL A 110 -22.39 4.45 -2.21
CA VAL A 110 -22.90 4.23 -0.84
C VAL A 110 -23.09 2.75 -0.54
N PHE A 111 -22.78 2.36 0.69
CA PHE A 111 -23.06 1.01 1.21
C PHE A 111 -24.52 0.89 1.67
N THR A 112 -25.06 -0.32 1.64
CA THR A 112 -26.34 -0.66 2.26
C THR A 112 -26.35 -0.30 3.75
N GLY A 113 -27.47 0.23 4.24
CA GLY A 113 -27.63 0.66 5.63
C GLY A 113 -27.24 2.11 5.92
N LEU A 114 -26.87 2.91 4.91
CA LEU A 114 -26.74 4.36 5.06
C LEU A 114 -28.11 4.98 5.36
N VAL A 115 -28.24 5.62 6.52
CA VAL A 115 -29.45 6.35 6.93
C VAL A 115 -29.14 7.86 6.90
N GLN A 116 -30.01 8.68 6.32
CA GLN A 116 -29.80 10.13 6.33
C GLN A 116 -30.13 10.70 7.72
N LYS A 117 -29.41 11.76 8.10
CA LYS A 117 -29.63 12.43 9.38
C LYS A 117 -31.01 13.12 9.36
N GLY A 118 -32.03 12.46 9.91
CA GLY A 118 -33.41 12.96 9.95
C GLY A 118 -34.46 11.86 9.79
N ASP A 119 -34.08 10.66 9.35
CA ASP A 119 -35.02 9.55 9.09
C ASP A 119 -35.40 8.74 10.36
N LYS A 120 -35.45 9.39 11.53
CA LYS A 120 -35.94 8.81 12.80
C LYS A 120 -37.16 9.56 13.30
#